data_AF-A0A534T382-F1
#
_entry.id   AF-A0A534T382-F1
#
_cell.length_a   1.000
_cell.length_b   1.000
_cell.length_c   1.000
_cell.angle_alpha   90.00
_cell.angle_beta   90.00
_cell.angle_gamma   90.00
#
_symmetry.space_group_name_H-M   'P 1'
#
loop_
_entity.id
_entity.type
_entity.pdbx_description
1 polymer ?
#
loop_
_entity_poly.entity_id
_entity_poly.type
_entity_poly.pdbx_seq_one_letter_code
_entity_poly.pdbx_strand_id
1 'polypeptide(L)' 'MLGSETDQHLQELALDVFGAYGPIVSGTHAIEGGDRPRAYLYSRSETIMGGTSEIQRSLIAQRLLGLPR' A
#
# COMPACT_ATOMS: atom_id res chain seq x y z
N MET A 1 -6.66 -8.67 -0.41
CA MET A 1 -6.50 -8.63 1.06
C MET A 1 -5.06 -8.71 1.52
N LEU A 2 -4.35 -9.85 1.37
CA LEU A 2 -2.97 -9.96 1.88
C LEU A 2 -1.97 -9.11 1.08
N GLY A 3 -2.10 -9.07 -0.26
CA GLY A 3 -1.13 -8.40 -1.14
C GLY A 3 -1.04 -6.90 -0.92
N SER A 4 -2.17 -6.20 -0.90
CA SER A 4 -2.22 -4.73 -0.75
C SER A 4 -1.80 -4.25 0.65
N GLU A 5 -2.18 -4.97 1.72
CA GLU A 5 -1.74 -4.64 3.07
C GLU A 5 -0.24 -4.95 3.27
N THR A 6 0.24 -6.05 2.69
CA THR A 6 1.68 -6.38 2.69
C THR A 6 2.50 -5.36 1.91
N ASP A 7 2.01 -4.89 0.76
CA ASP A 7 2.68 -3.87 -0.04
C ASP A 7 2.75 -2.53 0.70
N GLN A 8 1.67 -2.12 1.37
CA GLN A 8 1.69 -0.91 2.20
C GLN A 8 2.72 -0.99 3.33
N HIS A 9 2.75 -2.09 4.08
CA HIS A 9 3.76 -2.28 5.14
C HIS A 9 5.18 -2.33 4.58
N LEU A 10 5.37 -2.91 3.38
CA LEU A 10 6.67 -2.91 2.69
C LEU A 10 7.11 -1.51 2.33
N GLN A 11 6.22 -0.68 1.79
CA GLN A 11 6.56 0.69 1.42
C GLN A 11 6.75 1.62 2.63
N GLU A 12 6.00 1.41 3.72
CA GLU A 12 6.24 2.12 5.00
C GLU A 12 7.63 1.78 5.55
N LEU A 13 7.97 0.49 5.62
CA LEU A 13 9.30 0.05 6.05
C LEU A 13 10.39 0.60 5.14
N ALA A 14 10.16 0.64 3.82
CA ALA A 14 11.12 1.22 2.89
C ALA A 14 11.38 2.71 3.19
N LEU A 15 10.35 3.50 3.46
CA LEU A 15 10.51 4.91 3.84
C LEU A 15 11.27 5.07 5.16
N ASP A 16 10.98 4.22 6.16
CA ASP A 16 11.69 4.24 7.44
C ASP A 16 13.19 3.91 7.27
N VAL A 17 13.50 2.91 6.43
CA VAL A 17 14.89 2.53 6.11
C VAL A 17 15.64 3.65 5.39
N PHE A 18 14.99 4.34 4.45
CA PHE A 18 15.61 5.44 3.72
C PHE A 18 15.64 6.77 4.50
N GLY A 19 14.84 6.89 5.56
CA GLY A 19 14.76 8.07 6.41
C GLY A 19 14.54 9.35 5.61
N ALA A 20 15.39 10.36 5.85
CA ALA A 20 15.30 11.67 5.19
C ALA A 20 15.43 11.62 3.65
N TYR A 21 15.98 10.54 3.09
CA TYR A 21 16.12 10.34 1.65
C TYR A 21 14.89 9.71 0.99
N GLY A 22 14.05 9.02 1.77
CA GLY A 22 12.84 8.34 1.30
C GLY A 22 11.87 9.24 0.51
N PRO A 23 11.57 10.48 0.94
CA PRO A 23 10.63 11.35 0.24
C PRO A 23 11.23 12.15 -0.93
N ILE A 24 12.52 12.01 -1.25
CA ILE A 24 13.17 12.81 -2.28
C ILE A 24 12.74 12.34 -3.68
N VAL A 25 12.15 13.26 -4.46
CA VAL A 25 11.58 12.98 -5.79
C VAL A 25 12.53 13.25 -6.96
N SER A 26 13.64 13.96 -6.75
CA SER A 26 14.60 14.27 -7.82
C SER A 26 15.97 14.70 -7.27
N GLY A 27 16.99 14.71 -8.14
CA GLY A 27 18.35 15.11 -7.81
C GLY A 27 19.24 13.95 -7.33
N THR A 28 20.47 14.28 -6.93
CA THR A 28 21.52 13.28 -6.62
C THR A 28 21.23 12.41 -5.40
N HIS A 29 20.28 12.83 -4.57
CA HIS A 29 19.89 12.14 -3.34
C HIS A 29 18.59 11.35 -3.50
N ALA A 30 17.98 11.35 -4.69
CA ALA A 30 16.75 10.62 -4.96
C ALA A 30 17.03 9.12 -5.09
N ILE A 31 16.48 8.34 -4.17
CA ILE A 31 16.58 6.88 -4.21
C ILE A 31 15.82 6.37 -5.45
N GLU A 32 16.48 5.52 -6.24
CA GLU A 32 15.94 4.99 -7.50
C GLU A 32 15.42 6.08 -8.45
N GLY A 33 16.11 7.22 -8.48
CA GLY A 33 15.72 8.35 -9.34
C GLY A 33 14.43 9.05 -8.90
N GLY A 34 13.98 8.83 -7.67
CA GLY A 34 12.77 9.44 -7.12
C GLY A 34 11.54 8.56 -7.20
N ASP A 35 11.70 7.25 -7.43
CA ASP A 35 10.57 6.33 -7.59
C ASP A 35 9.95 5.89 -6.26
N ARG A 36 10.70 5.98 -5.15
CA ARG A 36 10.25 5.55 -3.82
C ARG A 36 9.00 6.29 -3.31
N PRO A 37 8.90 7.63 -3.42
CA PRO A 37 7.66 8.34 -3.13
C PRO A 37 6.48 7.87 -3.98
N ARG A 38 6.71 7.55 -5.26
CA ARG A 38 5.65 7.07 -6.16
C ARG A 38 5.16 5.68 -5.73
N ALA A 39 6.07 4.75 -5.42
CA ALA A 39 5.72 3.41 -4.95
C ALA A 39 4.90 3.45 -3.66
N TYR A 40 5.28 4.30 -2.70
CA TYR A 40 4.51 4.51 -1.47
C TYR A 40 3.09 5.04 -1.72
N LEU A 41 2.93 6.05 -2.59
CA LEU A 41 1.61 6.58 -2.93
C LEU A 41 0.76 5.58 -3.74
N TYR A 42 1.41 4.75 -4.55
CA TYR A 42 0.75 3.71 -5.31
C TYR A 42 0.18 2.60 -4.42
N SER A 43 0.94 2.11 -3.43
CA SER A 43 0.47 1.07 -2.49
C SER A 43 -0.79 1.50 -1.72
N ARG A 44 -0.93 2.79 -1.41
CA ARG A 44 -2.14 3.38 -0.82
C ARG A 44 -3.30 3.40 -1.81
N SER A 45 -3.02 3.75 -3.07
CA SER A 45 -4.00 3.78 -4.15
C SER A 45 -4.54 2.38 -4.52
N GLU A 46 -3.74 1.32 -4.38
CA GLU A 46 -4.16 -0.06 -4.66
C GLU A 46 -5.38 -0.49 -3.85
N THR A 47 -5.48 -0.06 -2.58
CA THR A 47 -6.64 -0.39 -1.74
C THR A 47 -7.94 0.25 -2.20
N ILE A 48 -7.88 1.29 -3.05
CA ILE A 48 -9.04 1.93 -3.65
C ILE A 48 -9.36 1.28 -5.00
N MET A 49 -8.34 1.02 -5.83
CA MET A 49 -8.53 0.44 -7.17
C MET A 49 -8.91 -1.05 -7.17
N GLY A 50 -8.41 -1.85 -6.23
CA GLY A 50 -8.60 -3.31 -6.20
C GLY A 50 -9.87 -3.78 -5.48
N GLY A 51 -10.72 -2.85 -5.04
CA GLY A 51 -11.78 -3.11 -4.06
C GLY A 51 -11.21 -3.06 -2.64
N THR A 52 -11.82 -2.25 -1.78
CA THR A 52 -11.33 -2.02 -0.43
C THR A 52 -11.25 -3.33 0.36
N SER A 53 -10.24 -3.47 1.23
CA SER A 53 -10.14 -4.62 2.15
C SER A 53 -11.44 -4.83 2.95
N GLU A 54 -12.22 -3.77 3.17
CA GLU A 54 -13.54 -3.80 3.78
C GLU A 54 -14.58 -4.52 2.90
N ILE A 55 -14.69 -4.19 1.61
CA ILE A 55 -15.60 -4.87 0.68
C ILE A 55 -15.27 -6.36 0.61
N GLN A 56 -13.98 -6.72 0.53
CA GLN A 56 -13.57 -8.12 0.52
C GLN A 56 -13.85 -8.82 1.86
N ARG A 57 -13.69 -8.14 3.01
CA ARG A 57 -14.01 -8.69 4.35
C ARG A 57 -15.51 -8.92 4.50
N SER A 58 -16.33 -7.97 4.08
CA SER A 58 -17.79 -8.14 4.01
C SER A 58 -18.18 -9.30 3.10
N LEU A 59 -17.51 -9.46 1.96
CA LEU A 59 -17.74 -10.59 1.04
C LEU A 59 -17.40 -11.95 1.67
N ILE A 60 -16.28 -12.05 2.39
CA ILE A 60 -15.90 -13.26 3.13
C ILE A 60 -16.90 -13.52 4.26
N ALA A 61 -17.25 -12.51 5.04
CA ALA A 61 -18.26 -12.61 6.11
C ALA A 61 -19.62 -13.11 5.59
N GLN A 62 -20.08 -12.58 4.44
CA GLN A 62 -21.35 -12.99 3.83
C GLN A 62 -21.27 -14.38 3.20
N ARG A 63 -20.21 -14.68 2.43
CA ARG A 63 -20.12 -15.92 1.64
C ARG A 63 -19.63 -17.12 2.43
N LEU A 64 -18.72 -16.93 3.38
CA LEU A 64 -18.15 -18.02 4.18
C LEU A 64 -18.79 -18.14 5.56
N LEU A 65 -19.22 -17.03 6.18
CA LEU A 65 -19.78 -17.04 7.55
C LEU A 65 -21.31 -16.86 7.59
N GLY A 66 -21.97 -16.61 6.46
CA GLY A 66 -23.43 -16.49 6.38
C GLY A 66 -24.00 -15.26 7.09
N LEU A 67 -23.18 -14.24 7.35
CA LEU A 67 -23.61 -13.04 8.07
C LEU A 67 -24.55 -12.18 7.18
N PRO A 68 -25.60 -11.56 7.76
CA PRO A 68 -26.51 -10.67 7.05
C PRO A 68 -25.79 -9.38 6.59
N ARG A 69 -26.40 -8.70 5.60
CA ARG A 69 -25.86 -7.45 5.01
C ARG A 69 -25.94 -6.26 5.95
#